data_AF-G7Z8A1-F1
#
_entry.id   AF-G7Z8A1-F1
#
_cell.length_a   1.000
_cell.length_b   1.000
_cell.length_c   1.000
_cell.angle_alpha   90.00
_cell.angle_beta   90.00
_cell.angle_gamma   90.00
#
_symmetry.space_group_name_H-M   'P 1'
#
loop_
_entity.id
_entity.type
_entity.pdbx_description
1 polymer ?
#
loop_
_entity_poly.entity_id
_entity_poly.type
_entity_poly.pdbx_seq_one_letter_code
_entity_poly.pdbx_strand_id
1 'polypeptide(L)'
;MPFLPVIRDFAADASDPRRYAALGDGWSLAVADVTGSTRLADQGRHRDVNFVAAGVVAVLSDAVRMEGEPAACQFGGDGAIAAVPPGREDAARAALSALAHWSAEVMDVPLRVGLVPVRALLDQGLEVLAALQDVGNGNSFGLFLGAGVVAADAWVKEDARWRLPPRPGPLPGLEAVSCRWNPVPPRRGTVLCVIVDAVDPGAAGLLELARVQRAIETIVPTAGAAPLGGGERLEARWPPAWRSLWMEARGSRDGDMAGFGARAGRVAKALAGSGLLAVLLAMGWRLRNFDPQSYRRRMAERTDFRKSAGGPRLVLDVTEEEADAIEHLLARAAAAGSIRYGTARADATTVTCLVGDVTADRHVHFVDGAGLGFWRASVMLKAMKAREAAAGEGGAARELEAGGALPVPVPAPAPAKP
;
A
#
# COMPACT_ATOMS: atom_id res chain seq x y z
N MET A 1 22.60 -4.43 -15.00
CA MET A 1 21.30 -3.85 -14.62
C MET A 1 21.56 -2.90 -13.47
N PRO A 2 21.00 -1.68 -13.45
CA PRO A 2 21.24 -0.79 -12.32
C PRO A 2 20.44 -1.28 -11.11
N PHE A 3 21.14 -1.45 -9.98
CA PHE A 3 20.55 -1.66 -8.67
C PHE A 3 19.62 -0.49 -8.32
N LEU A 4 18.49 -0.77 -7.66
CA LEU A 4 17.62 0.29 -7.15
C LEU A 4 18.31 1.07 -6.02
N PRO A 5 18.27 2.41 -6.02
CA PRO A 5 18.82 3.23 -4.95
C PRO A 5 18.16 2.89 -3.60
N VAL A 6 18.94 3.02 -2.52
CA VAL A 6 18.46 2.75 -1.15
C VAL A 6 18.32 4.05 -0.38
N ILE A 7 17.13 4.27 0.18
CA ILE A 7 16.78 5.40 1.04
C ILE A 7 16.75 4.91 2.50
N ARG A 8 17.51 5.58 3.36
CA ARG A 8 17.56 5.32 4.82
C ARG A 8 16.83 6.40 5.62
N ASP A 9 16.95 7.65 5.21
CA ASP A 9 16.23 8.76 5.81
C ASP A 9 15.01 9.11 4.95
N PHE A 10 13.85 8.57 5.34
CA PHE A 10 12.61 8.82 4.61
C PHE A 10 12.25 10.32 4.58
N ALA A 11 12.42 11.03 5.70
CA ALA A 11 11.98 12.42 5.81
C ALA A 11 12.81 13.33 4.90
N ALA A 12 14.12 13.08 4.82
CA ALA A 12 15.03 13.85 3.97
C ALA A 12 14.92 13.47 2.49
N ASP A 13 14.89 12.18 2.18
CA ASP A 13 15.18 11.69 0.82
C ASP A 13 13.96 11.16 0.05
N ALA A 14 12.88 10.72 0.72
CA ALA A 14 11.77 10.05 0.03
C ALA A 14 10.97 10.97 -0.90
N SER A 15 11.05 12.29 -0.71
CA SER A 15 10.39 13.28 -1.56
C SER A 15 11.26 13.81 -2.71
N ASP A 16 12.54 13.43 -2.79
CA ASP A 16 13.46 13.90 -3.82
C ASP A 16 13.55 12.89 -4.97
N PRO A 17 13.02 13.18 -6.17
CA PRO A 17 13.08 12.27 -7.32
C PRO A 17 14.50 11.87 -7.72
N ARG A 18 15.51 12.68 -7.41
CA ARG A 18 16.93 12.38 -7.70
C ARG A 18 17.48 11.22 -6.88
N ARG A 19 16.77 10.81 -5.82
CA ARG A 19 17.08 9.63 -5.00
C ARG A 19 16.48 8.33 -5.55
N TYR A 20 15.76 8.40 -6.67
CA TYR A 20 15.10 7.28 -7.31
C TYR A 20 15.75 6.95 -8.65
N ALA A 21 15.68 5.68 -9.06
CA ALA A 21 16.04 5.27 -10.41
C ALA A 21 14.82 5.35 -11.32
N ALA A 22 15.00 5.95 -12.50
CA ALA A 22 14.02 5.84 -13.57
C ALA A 22 14.05 4.41 -14.14
N LEU A 23 12.91 3.73 -14.12
CA LEU A 23 12.81 2.38 -14.64
C LEU A 23 12.81 2.40 -16.17
N GLY A 24 13.66 1.56 -16.76
CA GLY A 24 13.76 1.39 -18.20
C GLY A 24 12.66 0.50 -18.79
N ASP A 25 12.62 0.43 -20.12
CA ASP A 25 11.62 -0.31 -20.91
C ASP A 25 11.52 -1.81 -20.61
N GLY A 26 12.61 -2.45 -20.19
CA GLY A 26 12.65 -3.87 -19.82
C GLY A 26 12.03 -4.21 -18.46
N TRP A 27 11.62 -3.20 -17.67
CA TRP A 27 10.94 -3.42 -16.39
C TRP A 27 9.43 -3.56 -16.58
N SER A 28 8.76 -4.17 -15.61
CA SER A 28 7.30 -4.21 -15.52
C SER A 28 6.82 -3.79 -14.12
N LEU A 29 5.62 -3.23 -14.02
CA LEU A 29 4.92 -2.99 -12.76
C LEU A 29 3.89 -4.09 -12.53
N ALA A 30 4.04 -4.85 -11.45
CA ALA A 30 3.03 -5.76 -10.95
C ALA A 30 2.05 -4.99 -10.05
N VAL A 31 0.76 -5.16 -10.28
CA VAL A 31 -0.30 -4.54 -9.49
C VAL A 31 -1.26 -5.61 -9.01
N ALA A 32 -1.67 -5.54 -7.75
CA ALA A 32 -2.76 -6.34 -7.21
C ALA A 32 -3.70 -5.47 -6.37
N ASP A 33 -5.00 -5.77 -6.44
CA ASP A 33 -6.08 -5.00 -5.81
C ASP A 33 -7.23 -5.95 -5.44
N VAL A 34 -7.66 -5.93 -4.19
CA VAL A 34 -8.81 -6.72 -3.73
C VAL A 34 -10.10 -6.11 -4.27
N THR A 35 -10.83 -6.89 -5.05
CA THR A 35 -12.09 -6.44 -5.64
C THR A 35 -13.21 -6.46 -4.61
N GLY A 36 -13.90 -5.33 -4.45
CA GLY A 36 -15.03 -5.23 -3.52
C GLY A 36 -14.61 -5.21 -2.04
N SER A 37 -13.42 -4.69 -1.74
CA SER A 37 -12.88 -4.54 -0.38
C SER A 37 -13.85 -3.83 0.57
N THR A 38 -14.70 -2.90 0.09
CA THR A 38 -15.80 -2.27 0.85
C THR A 38 -16.74 -3.28 1.48
N ARG A 39 -17.33 -4.13 0.63
CA ARG A 39 -18.34 -5.09 1.03
C ARG A 39 -17.75 -6.11 2.00
N LEU A 40 -16.50 -6.50 1.78
CA LEU A 40 -15.77 -7.39 2.68
C LEU A 40 -15.51 -6.70 4.03
N ALA A 41 -15.14 -5.42 4.03
CA ALA A 41 -14.94 -4.65 5.26
C ALA A 41 -16.23 -4.53 6.08
N ASP A 42 -17.36 -4.22 5.43
CA ASP A 42 -18.69 -4.12 6.05
C ASP A 42 -19.15 -5.45 6.64
N GLN A 43 -18.71 -6.58 6.07
CA GLN A 43 -18.92 -7.93 6.61
C GLN A 43 -17.95 -8.30 7.75
N GLY A 44 -17.12 -7.37 8.22
CA GLY A 44 -16.11 -7.62 9.25
C GLY A 44 -14.88 -8.37 8.75
N ARG A 45 -14.69 -8.50 7.43
CA ARG A 45 -13.61 -9.28 6.79
C ARG A 45 -12.39 -8.44 6.40
N HIS A 46 -12.22 -7.25 6.97
CA HIS A 46 -11.04 -6.38 6.74
C HIS A 46 -9.69 -7.09 6.95
N ARG A 47 -9.62 -8.02 7.92
CA ARG A 47 -8.39 -8.82 8.13
C ARG A 47 -8.08 -9.80 7.01
N ASP A 48 -9.11 -10.31 6.32
CA ASP A 48 -8.92 -11.19 5.18
C ASP A 48 -8.34 -10.41 4.00
N VAL A 49 -8.85 -9.19 3.79
CA VAL A 49 -8.37 -8.25 2.76
C VAL A 49 -6.88 -7.95 2.99
N ASN A 50 -6.51 -7.52 4.21
CA ASN A 50 -5.12 -7.23 4.53
C ASN A 50 -4.21 -8.47 4.41
N PHE A 51 -4.70 -9.64 4.82
CA PHE A 51 -3.95 -10.89 4.70
C PHE A 51 -3.65 -11.23 3.23
N VAL A 52 -4.65 -11.14 2.36
CA VAL A 52 -4.47 -11.36 0.92
C VAL A 52 -3.48 -10.37 0.33
N ALA A 53 -3.62 -9.08 0.65
CA ALA A 53 -2.71 -8.04 0.18
C ALA A 53 -1.26 -8.24 0.67
N ALA A 54 -1.06 -8.67 1.92
CA ALA A 54 0.26 -9.07 2.41
C ALA A 54 0.77 -10.34 1.73
N GLY A 55 -0.11 -11.28 1.37
CA GLY A 55 0.16 -12.44 0.53
C GLY A 55 0.73 -12.06 -0.83
N VAL A 56 0.21 -10.98 -1.45
CA VAL A 56 0.75 -10.45 -2.70
C VAL A 56 2.21 -10.05 -2.51
N VAL A 57 2.52 -9.26 -1.47
CA VAL A 57 3.89 -8.82 -1.21
C VAL A 57 4.82 -10.00 -0.96
N ALA A 58 4.38 -10.99 -0.18
CA ALA A 58 5.15 -12.18 0.14
C ALA A 58 5.53 -12.99 -1.12
N VAL A 59 4.53 -13.36 -1.91
CA VAL A 59 4.69 -14.23 -3.07
C VAL A 59 5.42 -13.49 -4.20
N LEU A 60 5.10 -12.21 -4.43
CA LEU A 60 5.83 -11.40 -5.41
C LEU A 60 7.29 -11.23 -5.01
N SER A 61 7.56 -10.89 -3.74
CA SER A 61 8.93 -10.66 -3.29
C SER A 61 9.80 -11.90 -3.42
N ASP A 62 9.23 -13.10 -3.24
CA ASP A 62 9.93 -14.36 -3.51
C ASP A 62 10.14 -14.59 -5.01
N ALA A 63 9.07 -14.43 -5.81
CA ALA A 63 9.09 -14.70 -7.25
C ALA A 63 10.05 -13.80 -8.05
N VAL A 64 10.19 -12.53 -7.63
CA VAL A 64 11.03 -11.54 -8.34
C VAL A 64 12.38 -11.31 -7.69
N ARG A 65 12.68 -12.04 -6.60
CA ARG A 65 13.95 -11.87 -5.88
C ARG A 65 15.15 -12.14 -6.79
N MET A 66 16.11 -11.24 -6.73
CA MET A 66 17.40 -11.39 -7.39
C MET A 66 18.49 -11.53 -6.31
N GLU A 67 19.56 -12.25 -6.62
CA GLU A 67 20.64 -12.45 -5.67
C GLU A 67 21.31 -11.10 -5.37
N GLY A 68 21.39 -10.73 -4.08
CA GLY A 68 21.93 -9.44 -3.65
C GLY A 68 20.98 -8.24 -3.80
N GLU A 69 19.77 -8.42 -4.34
CA GLU A 69 18.81 -7.33 -4.59
C GLU A 69 17.44 -7.62 -3.95
N PRO A 70 17.03 -6.81 -2.95
CA PRO A 70 15.69 -6.91 -2.40
C PRO A 70 14.61 -6.59 -3.44
N ALA A 71 13.47 -7.26 -3.34
CA ALA A 71 12.31 -6.93 -4.17
C ALA A 71 11.75 -5.55 -3.76
N ALA A 72 11.55 -4.67 -4.74
CA ALA A 72 10.82 -3.43 -4.54
C ALA A 72 9.32 -3.73 -4.60
N CYS A 73 8.73 -3.96 -3.44
CA CYS A 73 7.32 -4.27 -3.29
C CYS A 73 6.72 -3.38 -2.19
N GLN A 74 5.53 -2.83 -2.41
CA GLN A 74 4.84 -1.96 -1.48
C GLN A 74 3.41 -2.44 -1.23
N PHE A 75 3.00 -2.39 0.04
CA PHE A 75 1.65 -2.72 0.47
C PHE A 75 0.74 -1.48 0.49
N GLY A 76 -0.42 -1.57 -0.16
CA GLY A 76 -1.38 -0.48 -0.32
C GLY A 76 -2.59 -0.51 0.63
N GLY A 77 -2.67 -1.48 1.56
CA GLY A 77 -3.86 -1.71 2.39
C GLY A 77 -4.70 -2.87 1.85
N ASP A 78 -5.37 -2.65 0.71
CA ASP A 78 -6.19 -3.65 0.02
C ASP A 78 -5.54 -4.19 -1.26
N GLY A 79 -4.25 -3.94 -1.44
CA GLY A 79 -3.50 -4.34 -2.63
C GLY A 79 -1.99 -4.19 -2.44
N ALA A 80 -1.25 -4.37 -3.53
CA ALA A 80 0.18 -4.17 -3.56
C ALA A 80 0.67 -3.77 -4.95
N ILE A 81 1.82 -3.11 -5.00
CA ILE A 81 2.53 -2.78 -6.22
C ILE A 81 3.99 -3.23 -6.10
N ALA A 82 4.57 -3.74 -7.19
CA ALA A 82 5.96 -4.15 -7.24
C ALA A 82 6.64 -3.77 -8.55
N ALA A 83 7.92 -3.43 -8.50
CA ALA A 83 8.77 -3.40 -9.69
C ALA A 83 9.28 -4.81 -9.98
N VAL A 84 9.05 -5.26 -11.20
CA VAL A 84 9.50 -6.56 -11.72
C VAL A 84 10.70 -6.30 -12.63
N PRO A 85 11.90 -6.81 -12.26
CA PRO A 85 13.09 -6.63 -13.06
C PRO A 85 13.01 -7.41 -14.38
N PRO A 86 13.76 -6.99 -15.42
CA PRO A 86 13.78 -7.70 -16.69
C PRO A 86 14.18 -9.17 -16.49
N GLY A 87 13.47 -10.08 -17.15
CA GLY A 87 13.67 -11.53 -17.02
C GLY A 87 12.93 -12.20 -15.86
N ARG A 88 12.19 -11.45 -15.02
CA ARG A 88 11.32 -12.01 -13.96
C ARG A 88 9.83 -11.93 -14.26
N GLU A 89 9.45 -11.47 -15.45
CA GLU A 89 8.05 -11.24 -15.84
C GLU A 89 7.20 -12.52 -15.79
N ASP A 90 7.71 -13.63 -16.31
CA ASP A 90 6.99 -14.91 -16.30
C ASP A 90 6.81 -15.46 -14.89
N ALA A 91 7.83 -15.31 -14.03
CA ALA A 91 7.75 -15.70 -12.63
C ALA A 91 6.70 -14.86 -11.87
N ALA A 92 6.73 -13.54 -12.06
CA ALA A 92 5.73 -12.63 -11.50
C ALA A 92 4.31 -12.97 -12.00
N ARG A 93 4.16 -13.24 -13.31
CA ARG A 93 2.86 -13.60 -13.92
C ARG A 93 2.30 -14.89 -13.34
N ALA A 94 3.13 -15.92 -13.21
CA ALA A 94 2.74 -17.21 -12.64
C ALA A 94 2.32 -17.04 -11.17
N ALA A 95 3.13 -16.35 -10.37
CA ALA A 95 2.86 -16.03 -8.98
C ALA A 95 1.54 -15.28 -8.77
N LEU A 96 1.32 -14.19 -9.52
CA LEU A 96 0.09 -13.39 -9.44
C LEU A 96 -1.15 -14.19 -9.84
N SER A 97 -1.06 -14.97 -10.92
CA SER A 97 -2.19 -15.78 -11.41
C SER A 97 -2.56 -16.88 -10.41
N ALA A 98 -1.55 -17.53 -9.81
CA ALA A 98 -1.71 -18.50 -8.71
C ALA A 98 -2.37 -17.86 -7.49
N LEU A 99 -1.93 -16.66 -7.13
CA LEU A 99 -2.43 -15.99 -5.94
C LEU A 99 -3.87 -15.51 -6.14
N ALA A 100 -4.20 -15.01 -7.34
CA ALA A 100 -5.58 -14.64 -7.69
C ALA A 100 -6.53 -15.83 -7.63
N HIS A 101 -6.11 -16.99 -8.14
CA HIS A 101 -6.88 -18.24 -8.04
C HIS A 101 -7.07 -18.68 -6.59
N TRP A 102 -5.99 -18.77 -5.81
CA TRP A 102 -6.08 -19.14 -4.39
C TRP A 102 -6.93 -18.16 -3.59
N SER A 103 -6.80 -16.86 -3.82
CA SER A 103 -7.56 -15.85 -3.09
C SER A 103 -9.06 -15.99 -3.34
N ALA A 104 -9.46 -16.28 -4.57
CA ALA A 104 -10.86 -16.53 -4.92
C ALA A 104 -11.36 -17.86 -4.34
N GLU A 105 -10.70 -18.98 -4.65
CA GLU A 105 -11.19 -20.33 -4.33
C GLU A 105 -11.06 -20.70 -2.86
N VAL A 106 -10.02 -20.20 -2.19
CA VAL A 106 -9.66 -20.62 -0.82
C VAL A 106 -10.05 -19.58 0.22
N MET A 107 -9.86 -18.30 -0.10
CA MET A 107 -10.14 -17.21 0.83
C MET A 107 -11.51 -16.57 0.62
N ASP A 108 -12.20 -16.84 -0.50
CA ASP A 108 -13.40 -16.09 -0.90
C ASP A 108 -13.16 -14.57 -0.83
N VAL A 109 -12.00 -14.15 -1.34
CA VAL A 109 -11.59 -12.74 -1.46
C VAL A 109 -11.14 -12.55 -2.91
N PRO A 110 -11.99 -12.02 -3.79
CA PRO A 110 -11.62 -11.82 -5.18
C PRO A 110 -10.44 -10.85 -5.30
N LEU A 111 -9.36 -11.30 -5.93
CA LEU A 111 -8.14 -10.52 -6.14
C LEU A 111 -7.95 -10.22 -7.62
N ARG A 112 -7.89 -8.95 -7.97
CA ARG A 112 -7.52 -8.48 -9.30
C ARG A 112 -6.00 -8.34 -9.34
N VAL A 113 -5.37 -8.88 -10.37
CA VAL A 113 -3.92 -8.79 -10.57
C VAL A 113 -3.60 -8.41 -12.02
N GLY A 114 -2.48 -7.72 -12.20
CA GLY A 114 -2.03 -7.27 -13.51
C GLY A 114 -0.52 -7.07 -13.57
N LEU A 115 -0.01 -7.05 -14.80
CA LEU A 115 1.39 -6.78 -15.08
C LEU A 115 1.46 -5.80 -16.25
N VAL A 116 1.97 -4.60 -15.98
CA VAL A 116 2.07 -3.49 -16.94
C VAL A 116 3.54 -3.27 -17.31
N PRO A 117 3.95 -3.49 -18.57
CA PRO A 117 5.30 -3.17 -19.02
C PRO A 117 5.58 -1.67 -18.88
N VAL A 118 6.75 -1.32 -18.33
CA VAL A 118 7.15 0.08 -18.17
C VAL A 118 7.24 0.77 -19.53
N ARG A 119 7.66 0.05 -20.59
CA ARG A 119 7.62 0.55 -21.97
C ARG A 119 6.27 1.15 -22.36
N ALA A 120 5.16 0.49 -22.02
CA ALA A 120 3.84 0.98 -22.38
C ALA A 120 3.49 2.31 -21.68
N LEU A 121 3.98 2.52 -20.46
CA LEU A 121 3.84 3.77 -19.72
C LEU A 121 4.72 4.86 -20.32
N LEU A 122 5.96 4.54 -20.66
CA LEU A 122 6.90 5.45 -21.31
C LEU A 122 6.41 5.90 -22.69
N ASP A 123 5.77 5.01 -23.46
CA ASP A 123 5.14 5.34 -24.75
C ASP A 123 4.01 6.39 -24.60
N GLN A 124 3.46 6.56 -23.40
CA GLN A 124 2.48 7.60 -23.04
C GLN A 124 3.12 8.82 -22.36
N GLY A 125 4.45 8.89 -22.30
CA GLY A 125 5.19 9.95 -21.60
C GLY A 125 5.09 9.86 -20.07
N LEU A 126 4.70 8.70 -19.52
CA LEU A 126 4.50 8.52 -18.09
C LEU A 126 5.73 7.86 -17.46
N GLU A 127 6.48 8.65 -16.69
CA GLU A 127 7.67 8.16 -15.99
C GLU A 127 7.32 7.25 -14.80
N VAL A 128 8.22 6.31 -14.53
CA VAL A 128 8.18 5.43 -13.37
C VAL A 128 9.53 5.50 -12.66
N LEU A 129 9.51 5.93 -11.41
CA LEU A 129 10.68 6.06 -10.55
C LEU A 129 10.55 5.08 -9.39
N ALA A 130 11.63 4.35 -9.09
CA ALA A 130 11.66 3.38 -7.99
C ALA A 130 12.92 3.51 -7.13
N ALA A 131 12.74 3.28 -5.83
CA ALA A 131 13.80 3.15 -4.83
C ALA A 131 13.41 2.09 -3.79
N LEU A 132 14.35 1.70 -2.95
CA LEU A 132 14.15 0.83 -1.81
C LEU A 132 14.27 1.64 -0.52
N GLN A 133 13.27 1.58 0.34
CA GLN A 133 13.40 2.06 1.72
C GLN A 133 14.00 0.96 2.58
N ASP A 134 15.18 1.21 3.14
CA ASP A 134 15.82 0.31 4.11
C ASP A 134 15.18 0.47 5.48
N VAL A 135 14.71 -0.64 6.04
CA VAL A 135 14.16 -0.71 7.41
C VAL A 135 15.01 -1.59 8.32
N GLY A 136 16.25 -1.88 7.89
CA GLY A 136 17.25 -2.58 8.67
C GLY A 136 17.19 -4.10 8.56
N ASN A 137 18.33 -4.74 8.87
CA ASN A 137 18.53 -6.18 8.82
C ASN A 137 18.21 -6.82 7.45
N GLY A 138 18.54 -6.10 6.37
CA GLY A 138 18.32 -6.56 4.99
C GLY A 138 16.84 -6.64 4.61
N ASN A 139 15.96 -5.92 5.32
CA ASN A 139 14.56 -5.74 4.98
C ASN A 139 14.37 -4.37 4.30
N SER A 140 13.52 -4.34 3.28
CA SER A 140 13.21 -3.11 2.57
C SER A 140 11.80 -3.12 1.97
N PHE A 141 11.28 -1.93 1.71
CA PHE A 141 10.04 -1.73 0.96
C PHE A 141 10.32 -0.98 -0.35
N GLY A 142 9.50 -1.23 -1.37
CA GLY A 142 9.53 -0.40 -2.58
C GLY A 142 8.97 0.99 -2.30
N LEU A 143 9.63 2.02 -2.81
CA LEU A 143 9.11 3.37 -2.93
C LEU A 143 8.98 3.71 -4.41
N PHE A 144 7.84 4.27 -4.79
CA PHE A 144 7.48 4.54 -6.18
C PHE A 144 6.99 5.98 -6.35
N LEU A 145 7.58 6.67 -7.32
CA LEU A 145 7.17 8.01 -7.76
C LEU A 145 6.92 8.00 -9.28
N GLY A 146 6.31 9.07 -9.76
CA GLY A 146 6.01 9.25 -11.18
C GLY A 146 4.57 8.86 -11.55
N ALA A 147 4.03 9.53 -12.56
CA ALA A 147 2.65 9.37 -12.99
C ALA A 147 2.36 7.96 -13.55
N GLY A 148 3.38 7.25 -14.06
CA GLY A 148 3.24 5.89 -14.57
C GLY A 148 2.82 4.88 -13.50
N VAL A 149 3.17 5.14 -12.23
CA VAL A 149 2.77 4.31 -11.08
C VAL A 149 1.26 4.35 -10.88
N VAL A 150 0.68 5.56 -10.88
CA VAL A 150 -0.76 5.78 -10.72
C VAL A 150 -1.51 5.26 -11.95
N ALA A 151 -0.96 5.47 -13.15
CA ALA A 151 -1.55 4.97 -14.39
C ALA A 151 -1.56 3.45 -14.46
N ALA A 152 -0.48 2.76 -14.04
CA ALA A 152 -0.44 1.30 -14.02
C ALA A 152 -1.54 0.70 -13.13
N ASP A 153 -1.76 1.28 -11.94
CA ASP A 153 -2.86 0.89 -11.05
C ASP A 153 -4.24 1.07 -11.72
N ALA A 154 -4.47 2.24 -12.32
CA ALA A 154 -5.70 2.53 -13.05
C ALA A 154 -5.91 1.59 -14.24
N TRP A 155 -4.88 1.36 -15.05
CA TRP A 155 -4.92 0.49 -16.22
C TRP A 155 -5.33 -0.94 -15.87
N VAL A 156 -4.77 -1.52 -14.80
CA VAL A 156 -5.18 -2.86 -14.34
C VAL A 156 -6.62 -2.85 -13.84
N LYS A 157 -7.07 -1.78 -13.19
CA LYS A 157 -8.43 -1.63 -12.66
C LYS A 157 -9.49 -1.41 -13.73
N GLU A 158 -9.17 -0.73 -14.82
CA GLU A 158 -10.14 -0.26 -15.81
C GLU A 158 -10.11 -1.09 -17.09
N ASP A 159 -8.95 -1.59 -17.49
CA ASP A 159 -8.75 -2.23 -18.78
C ASP A 159 -8.31 -3.70 -18.62
N ALA A 160 -9.11 -4.60 -19.18
CA ALA A 160 -8.89 -6.04 -19.08
C ALA A 160 -7.59 -6.51 -19.75
N ARG A 161 -7.02 -5.75 -20.70
CA ARG A 161 -5.78 -6.14 -21.41
C ARG A 161 -4.56 -6.24 -20.50
N TRP A 162 -4.57 -5.51 -19.38
CA TRP A 162 -3.48 -5.49 -18.41
C TRP A 162 -3.67 -6.51 -17.28
N ARG A 163 -4.82 -7.21 -17.24
CA ARG A 163 -5.16 -8.16 -16.19
C ARG A 163 -4.63 -9.55 -16.50
N LEU A 164 -4.25 -10.28 -15.45
CA LEU A 164 -3.89 -11.68 -15.56
C LEU A 164 -5.06 -12.56 -15.15
N PRO A 165 -5.40 -13.61 -15.92
CA PRO A 165 -6.43 -14.55 -15.53
C PRO A 165 -5.96 -15.41 -14.34
N PRO A 166 -6.83 -15.73 -13.37
CA PRO A 166 -6.49 -16.64 -12.29
C PRO A 166 -6.18 -18.04 -12.84
N ARG A 167 -5.12 -18.67 -12.35
CA ARG A 167 -4.71 -20.04 -12.73
C ARG A 167 -4.14 -20.75 -11.50
N PRO A 168 -4.40 -22.05 -11.29
CA PRO A 168 -3.79 -22.77 -10.19
C PRO A 168 -2.26 -22.83 -10.32
N GLY A 169 -1.55 -22.80 -9.19
CA GLY A 169 -0.10 -22.86 -9.16
C GLY A 169 0.47 -22.83 -7.73
N PRO A 170 1.78 -23.04 -7.58
CA PRO A 170 2.45 -22.96 -6.28
C PRO A 170 2.52 -21.50 -5.79
N LEU A 171 2.51 -21.32 -4.46
CA LEU A 171 2.56 -20.02 -3.79
C LEU A 171 3.70 -19.96 -2.78
N PRO A 172 4.97 -20.04 -3.23
CA PRO A 172 6.10 -19.90 -2.33
C PRO A 172 6.07 -18.54 -1.65
N GLY A 173 6.43 -18.50 -0.36
CA GLY A 173 6.42 -17.28 0.44
C GLY A 173 5.09 -16.97 1.11
N LEU A 174 3.96 -17.55 0.68
CA LEU A 174 2.66 -17.30 1.33
C LEU A 174 2.65 -17.81 2.79
N GLU A 175 3.40 -18.87 3.08
CA GLU A 175 3.63 -19.40 4.43
C GLU A 175 4.29 -18.40 5.39
N ALA A 176 4.94 -17.36 4.85
CA ALA A 176 5.54 -16.30 5.64
C ALA A 176 4.50 -15.28 6.14
N VAL A 177 3.28 -15.25 5.61
CA VAL A 177 2.26 -14.28 6.04
C VAL A 177 1.55 -14.78 7.28
N SER A 178 1.61 -14.00 8.35
CA SER A 178 0.80 -14.25 9.54
C SER A 178 0.49 -12.97 10.30
N CYS A 179 -0.61 -12.94 11.04
CA CYS A 179 -0.89 -11.87 11.99
C CYS A 179 -1.23 -12.50 13.34
N ARG A 180 -0.48 -12.11 14.38
CA ARG A 180 -0.64 -12.59 15.76
C ARG A 180 -0.93 -11.44 16.74
N TRP A 181 -1.25 -10.25 16.25
CA TRP A 181 -1.35 -9.05 17.07
C TRP A 181 -2.80 -8.57 17.17
N ASN A 182 -3.14 -8.01 18.32
CA ASN A 182 -4.35 -7.21 18.45
C ASN A 182 -4.16 -5.86 17.74
N PRO A 183 -5.25 -5.20 17.29
CA PRO A 183 -5.19 -3.80 16.89
C PRO A 183 -4.55 -2.96 17.99
N VAL A 184 -3.63 -2.08 17.61
CA VAL A 184 -2.83 -1.28 18.55
C VAL A 184 -3.48 0.09 18.70
N PRO A 185 -3.94 0.48 19.90
CA PRO A 185 -4.56 1.80 20.09
C PRO A 185 -3.53 2.93 19.93
N PRO A 186 -3.96 4.13 19.44
CA PRO A 186 -3.09 5.28 19.26
C PRO A 186 -2.46 5.73 20.58
N ARG A 187 -1.28 6.33 20.49
CA ARG A 187 -0.56 6.94 21.61
C ARG A 187 -0.95 8.40 21.81
N ARG A 188 -1.19 9.11 20.71
CA ARG A 188 -1.29 10.58 20.70
C ARG A 188 -2.73 11.04 20.63
N GLY A 189 -3.57 10.33 19.89
CA GLY A 189 -5.01 10.57 19.88
C GLY A 189 -5.73 9.71 18.85
N THR A 190 -5.33 9.83 17.59
CA THR A 190 -6.00 9.17 16.46
C THR A 190 -4.99 8.65 15.44
N VAL A 191 -5.34 7.57 14.75
CA VAL A 191 -4.56 7.06 13.63
C VAL A 191 -5.08 7.68 12.35
N LEU A 192 -4.29 8.56 11.73
CA LEU A 192 -4.60 9.22 10.47
C LEU A 192 -3.94 8.49 9.30
N CYS A 193 -4.75 7.96 8.40
CA CYS A 193 -4.32 7.48 7.09
C CYS A 193 -4.41 8.62 6.07
N VAL A 194 -3.34 8.84 5.29
CA VAL A 194 -3.23 9.92 4.31
C VAL A 194 -2.79 9.36 2.96
N ILE A 195 -3.46 9.76 1.88
CA ILE A 195 -3.09 9.48 0.49
C ILE A 195 -3.08 10.79 -0.29
N VAL A 196 -2.00 11.07 -1.01
CA VAL A 196 -1.87 12.29 -1.83
C VAL A 196 -1.38 11.97 -3.24
N ASP A 197 -2.14 12.38 -4.26
CA ASP A 197 -1.76 12.31 -5.67
C ASP A 197 -1.51 13.72 -6.21
N ALA A 198 -0.58 13.86 -7.15
CA ALA A 198 -0.46 15.10 -7.91
C ALA A 198 -1.63 15.23 -8.90
N VAL A 199 -2.02 16.47 -9.21
CA VAL A 199 -2.91 16.73 -10.35
C VAL A 199 -2.12 16.65 -11.65
N ASP A 200 -1.02 17.39 -11.72
CA ASP A 200 -0.16 17.43 -12.90
C ASP A 200 0.80 16.22 -12.96
N PRO A 201 0.99 15.61 -14.13
CA PRO A 201 2.04 14.61 -14.32
C PRO A 201 3.43 15.26 -14.36
N GLY A 202 4.47 14.45 -14.13
CA GLY A 202 5.87 14.84 -14.31
C GLY A 202 6.43 15.74 -13.20
N ALA A 203 7.45 16.52 -13.55
CA ALA A 203 8.29 17.25 -12.59
C ALA A 203 7.51 18.27 -11.73
N ALA A 204 6.51 18.94 -12.30
CA ALA A 204 5.68 19.90 -11.55
C ALA A 204 4.89 19.18 -10.45
N GLY A 205 4.21 18.08 -10.80
CA GLY A 205 3.49 17.26 -9.82
C GLY A 205 4.40 16.69 -8.72
N LEU A 206 5.59 16.19 -9.10
CA LEU A 206 6.57 15.70 -8.13
C LEU A 206 7.02 16.79 -7.15
N LEU A 207 7.22 18.03 -7.64
CA LEU A 207 7.59 19.16 -6.79
C LEU A 207 6.48 19.53 -5.80
N GLU A 208 5.21 19.49 -6.24
CA GLU A 208 4.05 19.72 -5.39
C GLU A 208 3.92 18.65 -4.31
N LEU A 209 4.06 17.36 -4.67
CA LEU A 209 4.07 16.25 -3.72
C LEU A 209 5.18 16.42 -2.68
N ALA A 210 6.38 16.81 -3.11
CA ALA A 210 7.48 17.06 -2.20
C ALA A 210 7.22 18.26 -1.28
N ARG A 211 6.56 19.32 -1.76
CA ARG A 211 6.15 20.46 -0.93
C ARG A 211 5.13 20.04 0.13
N VAL A 212 4.11 19.27 -0.26
CA VAL A 212 3.08 18.77 0.66
C VAL A 212 3.69 17.85 1.72
N GLN A 213 4.59 16.94 1.33
CA GLN A 213 5.27 16.05 2.26
C GLN A 213 6.12 16.83 3.28
N ARG A 214 6.88 17.86 2.85
CA ARG A 214 7.62 18.73 3.77
C ARG A 214 6.72 19.53 4.72
N ALA A 215 5.57 19.99 4.22
CA ALA A 215 4.59 20.70 5.04
C ALA A 215 3.96 19.77 6.10
N ILE A 216 3.67 18.50 5.76
CA ILE A 216 3.23 17.49 6.74
C ILE A 216 4.33 17.26 7.78
N GLU A 217 5.59 17.09 7.37
CA GLU A 217 6.74 16.91 8.29
C GLU A 217 6.93 18.10 9.24
N THR A 218 6.51 19.31 8.83
CA THR A 218 6.53 20.51 9.68
C THR A 218 5.41 20.51 10.72
N ILE A 219 4.23 19.97 10.38
CA ILE A 219 3.12 19.82 11.33
C ILE A 219 3.47 18.76 12.37
N VAL A 220 3.93 17.61 11.90
CA VAL A 220 4.32 16.49 12.74
C VAL A 220 5.53 15.78 12.13
N PRO A 221 6.66 15.67 12.86
CA PRO A 221 7.78 14.87 12.41
C PRO A 221 7.32 13.42 12.25
N THR A 222 7.24 12.92 11.02
CA THR A 222 6.54 11.65 10.75
C THR A 222 7.22 10.48 11.43
N ALA A 223 8.54 10.52 11.59
CA ALA A 223 9.29 9.53 12.38
C ALA A 223 8.78 9.40 13.83
N GLY A 224 8.37 10.50 14.45
CA GLY A 224 7.81 10.55 15.81
C GLY A 224 6.30 10.30 15.89
N ALA A 225 5.63 10.16 14.73
CA ALA A 225 4.22 9.80 14.59
C ALA A 225 4.04 8.33 14.15
N ALA A 226 5.06 7.50 14.34
CA ALA A 226 4.98 6.07 14.03
C ALA A 226 3.85 5.42 14.85
N PRO A 227 2.88 4.74 14.19
CA PRO A 227 1.67 4.28 14.85
C PRO A 227 1.89 3.21 15.91
N LEU A 228 3.03 2.50 15.85
CA LEU A 228 3.41 1.51 16.86
C LEU A 228 4.33 2.07 17.94
N GLY A 229 4.74 3.35 17.86
CA GLY A 229 5.71 3.95 18.78
C GLY A 229 6.99 3.12 18.93
N GLY A 230 7.37 2.82 20.17
CA GLY A 230 8.47 1.89 20.49
C GLY A 230 8.02 0.43 20.63
N GLY A 231 6.78 0.12 20.27
CA GLY A 231 6.19 -1.21 20.32
C GLY A 231 5.63 -1.63 21.69
N GLU A 232 5.66 -0.74 22.68
CA GLU A 232 5.22 -1.02 24.05
C GLU A 232 3.72 -1.32 24.22
N ARG A 233 2.86 -0.91 23.27
CA ARG A 233 1.43 -1.28 23.25
C ARG A 233 1.11 -2.54 22.42
N LEU A 234 2.14 -3.24 21.92
CA LEU A 234 1.92 -4.47 21.15
C LEU A 234 1.52 -5.62 22.06
N GLU A 235 0.30 -6.11 21.86
CA GLU A 235 -0.25 -7.25 22.56
C GLU A 235 -0.47 -8.42 21.59
N ALA A 236 0.14 -9.55 21.92
CA ALA A 236 -0.08 -10.78 21.17
C ALA A 236 -1.50 -11.27 21.44
N ARG A 237 -2.20 -11.62 20.36
CA ARG A 237 -3.54 -12.18 20.40
C ARG A 237 -3.49 -13.63 20.86
N TRP A 238 -4.18 -13.92 21.95
CA TRP A 238 -4.41 -15.29 22.42
C TRP A 238 -5.91 -15.52 22.68
N PRO A 239 -6.52 -16.59 22.11
CA PRO A 239 -5.94 -17.53 21.16
C PRO A 239 -5.68 -16.88 19.78
N PRO A 240 -4.78 -17.44 18.95
CA PRO A 240 -4.57 -16.96 17.58
C PRO A 240 -5.87 -17.01 16.77
N ALA A 241 -5.96 -16.17 15.73
CA ALA A 241 -7.07 -16.26 14.81
C ALA A 241 -7.14 -17.68 14.22
N TRP A 242 -8.34 -18.26 14.15
CA TRP A 242 -8.54 -19.61 13.58
C TRP A 242 -7.92 -19.74 12.17
N ARG A 243 -7.94 -18.65 11.39
CA ARG A 243 -7.35 -18.57 10.05
C ARG A 243 -5.82 -18.67 10.05
N SER A 244 -5.15 -18.01 11.00
CA SER A 244 -3.70 -18.14 11.18
C SER A 244 -3.33 -19.60 11.49
N LEU A 245 -4.11 -20.26 12.36
CA LEU A 245 -3.95 -21.68 12.67
C LEU A 245 -4.24 -22.58 11.47
N TRP A 246 -5.24 -22.24 10.65
CA TRP A 246 -5.59 -22.99 9.46
C TRP A 246 -4.53 -22.90 8.35
N MET A 247 -3.91 -21.73 8.17
CA MET A 247 -2.77 -21.55 7.27
C MET A 247 -1.55 -22.33 7.78
N GLU A 248 -1.25 -22.27 9.08
CA GLU A 248 -0.18 -23.09 9.68
C GLU A 248 -0.47 -24.59 9.58
N ALA A 249 -1.73 -25.01 9.67
CA ALA A 249 -2.15 -26.41 9.47
C ALA A 249 -1.85 -26.89 8.04
N ARG A 250 -1.86 -25.98 7.06
CA ARG A 250 -1.57 -26.23 5.65
C ARG A 250 -0.09 -26.04 5.28
N GLY A 251 0.75 -25.61 6.22
CA GLY A 251 2.12 -25.17 5.96
C GLY A 251 3.04 -26.18 5.26
N SER A 252 3.61 -25.71 4.14
CA SER A 252 4.88 -26.03 3.49
C SER A 252 5.01 -27.31 2.64
N ARG A 253 5.27 -27.06 1.34
CA ARG A 253 5.88 -27.91 0.28
C ARG A 253 5.23 -29.22 -0.13
N ASP A 254 4.54 -29.92 0.77
CA ASP A 254 3.82 -31.15 0.46
C ASP A 254 2.32 -30.90 0.52
N GLY A 255 1.81 -30.31 -0.58
CA GLY A 255 0.38 -30.27 -0.85
C GLY A 255 -0.21 -31.68 -0.77
N ASP A 256 -1.35 -31.79 -0.09
CA ASP A 256 -2.25 -32.95 -0.01
C ASP A 256 -1.77 -34.26 0.64
N MET A 257 -0.47 -34.52 0.82
CA MET A 257 0.02 -35.80 1.39
C MET A 257 0.21 -35.82 2.92
N ALA A 258 0.12 -34.68 3.61
CA ALA A 258 0.27 -34.66 5.07
C ALA A 258 -0.96 -35.29 5.77
N GLY A 259 -0.81 -36.39 6.50
CA GLY A 259 -1.90 -37.02 7.25
C GLY A 259 -2.51 -36.10 8.33
N PHE A 260 -3.74 -36.40 8.76
CA PHE A 260 -4.47 -35.63 9.79
C PHE A 260 -3.62 -35.38 11.06
N GLY A 261 -2.84 -36.36 11.50
CA GLY A 261 -1.95 -36.24 12.66
C GLY A 261 -0.82 -35.21 12.48
N ALA A 262 -0.25 -35.08 11.29
CA ALA A 262 0.78 -34.07 10.99
C ALA A 262 0.18 -32.66 10.99
N ARG A 263 -1.05 -32.50 10.46
CA ARG A 263 -1.78 -31.22 10.51
C ARG A 263 -2.12 -30.83 11.94
N ALA A 264 -2.64 -31.76 12.75
CA ALA A 264 -2.94 -31.52 14.16
C ALA A 264 -1.68 -31.16 14.96
N GLY A 265 -0.55 -31.84 14.72
CA GLY A 265 0.74 -31.50 15.33
C GLY A 265 1.23 -30.10 14.99
N ARG A 266 1.07 -29.66 13.73
CA ARG A 266 1.40 -28.27 13.32
C ARG A 266 0.54 -27.24 14.03
N VAL A 267 -0.77 -27.47 14.11
CA VAL A 267 -1.69 -26.57 14.84
C VAL A 267 -1.37 -26.53 16.33
N ALA A 268 -1.10 -27.68 16.96
CA ALA A 268 -0.72 -27.73 18.36
C ALA A 268 0.60 -26.96 18.63
N LYS A 269 1.59 -27.11 17.74
CA LYS A 269 2.85 -26.34 17.81
C LYS A 269 2.61 -24.84 17.61
N ALA A 270 1.76 -24.45 16.67
CA ALA A 270 1.37 -23.06 16.43
C ALA A 270 0.70 -22.41 17.65
N LEU A 271 -0.22 -23.15 18.29
CA LEU A 271 -0.88 -22.77 19.53
C LEU A 271 0.13 -22.65 20.67
N ALA A 272 0.93 -23.69 20.92
CA ALA A 272 1.94 -23.66 21.97
C ALA A 272 2.93 -22.49 21.80
N GLY A 273 3.41 -22.27 20.57
CA GLY A 273 4.32 -21.17 20.24
C GLY A 273 3.69 -19.79 20.44
N SER A 274 2.43 -19.60 20.00
CA SER A 274 1.72 -18.33 20.21
C SER A 274 1.41 -18.07 21.68
N GLY A 275 1.05 -19.12 22.43
CA GLY A 275 0.76 -19.03 23.85
C GLY A 275 2.01 -18.71 24.64
N LEU A 276 3.12 -19.38 24.33
CA LEU A 276 4.43 -19.06 24.92
C LEU A 276 4.83 -17.61 24.63
N LEU A 277 4.72 -17.17 23.36
CA LEU A 277 5.03 -15.78 22.99
C LEU A 277 4.14 -14.79 23.75
N ALA A 278 2.83 -15.05 23.83
CA ALA A 278 1.89 -14.20 24.56
C ALA A 278 2.25 -14.12 26.06
N VAL A 279 2.59 -15.25 26.70
CA VAL A 279 3.02 -15.28 28.11
C VAL A 279 4.34 -14.52 28.29
N LEU A 280 5.33 -14.75 27.44
CA LEU A 280 6.63 -14.06 27.53
C LEU A 280 6.48 -12.54 27.37
N LEU A 281 5.62 -12.09 26.45
CA LEU A 281 5.35 -10.67 26.20
C LEU A 281 4.50 -10.02 27.30
N ALA A 282 3.54 -10.75 27.87
CA ALA A 282 2.69 -10.27 28.96
C ALA A 282 3.47 -10.19 30.29
N MET A 283 4.25 -11.22 30.61
CA MET A 283 5.03 -11.31 31.84
C MET A 283 6.37 -10.57 31.79
N GLY A 284 6.79 -10.11 30.59
CA GLY A 284 8.08 -9.44 30.40
C GLY A 284 9.29 -10.34 30.66
N TRP A 285 9.13 -11.66 30.56
CA TRP A 285 10.18 -12.62 30.87
C TRP A 285 11.28 -12.65 29.81
N ARG A 286 12.51 -12.43 30.27
CA ARG A 286 13.72 -12.53 29.43
C ARG A 286 14.20 -13.97 29.40
N LEU A 287 14.43 -14.48 28.19
CA LEU A 287 15.13 -15.74 27.96
C LEU A 287 16.50 -15.44 27.32
N ARG A 288 17.42 -16.41 27.39
CA ARG A 288 18.80 -16.26 26.92
C ARG A 288 18.93 -15.68 25.50
N ASN A 289 17.99 -15.98 24.61
CA ASN A 289 17.96 -15.49 23.23
C ASN A 289 16.71 -14.65 22.90
N PHE A 290 15.93 -14.22 23.90
CA PHE A 290 14.69 -13.47 23.68
C PHE A 290 14.49 -12.41 24.76
N ASP A 291 14.50 -11.14 24.33
CA ASP A 291 14.11 -10.00 25.16
C ASP A 291 12.78 -9.41 24.61
N PRO A 292 11.67 -9.49 25.37
CA PRO A 292 10.36 -9.00 24.96
C PRO A 292 10.36 -7.53 24.48
N GLN A 293 11.11 -6.67 25.16
CA GLN A 293 11.17 -5.25 24.86
C GLN A 293 11.91 -4.98 23.56
N SER A 294 13.08 -5.60 23.38
CA SER A 294 13.85 -5.50 22.12
C SER A 294 13.13 -6.17 20.94
N TYR A 295 12.31 -7.20 21.19
CA TYR A 295 11.46 -7.79 20.16
C TYR A 295 10.35 -6.82 19.71
N ARG A 296 9.61 -6.23 20.66
CA ARG A 296 8.58 -5.21 20.38
C ARG A 296 9.14 -3.98 19.66
N ARG A 297 10.30 -3.48 20.11
CA ARG A 297 10.97 -2.33 19.48
C ARG A 297 11.35 -2.61 18.04
N ARG A 298 12.04 -3.74 17.76
CA ARG A 298 12.40 -4.15 16.39
C ARG A 298 11.17 -4.33 15.51
N MET A 299 10.08 -4.83 16.08
CA MET A 299 8.81 -4.95 15.37
C MET A 299 8.27 -3.58 14.94
N ALA A 300 8.26 -2.61 15.84
CA ALA A 300 7.78 -1.26 15.58
C ALA A 300 8.67 -0.50 14.56
N GLU A 301 9.99 -0.63 14.68
CA GLU A 301 10.98 -0.02 13.78
C GLU A 301 10.84 -0.50 12.32
N ARG A 302 10.31 -1.71 12.10
CA ARG A 302 10.18 -2.36 10.77
C ARG A 302 8.77 -2.31 10.21
N THR A 303 8.10 -1.19 10.43
CA THR A 303 6.77 -0.94 9.89
C THR A 303 6.81 -0.06 8.64
N ASP A 304 5.93 -0.32 7.70
CA ASP A 304 5.83 0.43 6.45
C ASP A 304 5.01 1.73 6.57
N PHE A 305 4.82 2.30 7.75
CA PHE A 305 3.86 3.40 7.99
C PHE A 305 4.09 4.68 7.15
N ARG A 306 5.25 4.80 6.51
CA ARG A 306 5.62 5.84 5.54
C ARG A 306 5.92 5.18 4.19
N LYS A 307 5.10 5.45 3.18
CA LYS A 307 5.18 4.83 1.83
C LYS A 307 5.01 5.87 0.74
N SER A 308 5.36 5.49 -0.49
CA SER A 308 5.16 6.31 -1.68
C SER A 308 4.71 5.45 -2.86
N ALA A 309 3.49 5.65 -3.36
CA ALA A 309 2.96 4.99 -4.56
C ALA A 309 2.36 6.04 -5.50
N GLY A 310 3.23 6.73 -6.23
CA GLY A 310 2.88 7.90 -7.05
C GLY A 310 2.82 9.21 -6.25
N GLY A 311 2.75 9.12 -4.93
CA GLY A 311 2.84 10.23 -3.96
C GLY A 311 2.80 9.69 -2.53
N PRO A 312 2.79 10.55 -1.49
CA PRO A 312 2.80 10.14 -0.08
C PRO A 312 1.62 9.26 0.32
N ARG A 313 1.90 8.15 1.03
CA ARG A 313 0.92 7.28 1.70
C ARG A 313 1.39 7.06 3.12
N LEU A 314 0.67 7.61 4.09
CA LEU A 314 1.11 7.67 5.48
C LEU A 314 0.05 7.07 6.41
N VAL A 315 0.49 6.37 7.44
CA VAL A 315 -0.31 5.99 8.62
C VAL A 315 0.38 6.60 9.82
N LEU A 316 -0.23 7.63 10.39
CA LEU A 316 0.38 8.42 11.45
C LEU A 316 -0.49 8.34 12.71
N ASP A 317 0.13 8.12 13.85
CA ASP A 317 -0.49 8.39 15.14
C ASP A 317 -0.24 9.85 15.50
N VAL A 318 -1.30 10.62 15.61
CA VAL A 318 -1.28 12.08 15.71
C VAL A 318 -2.29 12.55 16.76
N THR A 319 -2.14 13.79 17.25
CA THR A 319 -3.22 14.42 18.01
C THR A 319 -4.37 14.82 17.09
N GLU A 320 -5.54 15.14 17.67
CA GLU A 320 -6.67 15.64 16.88
C GLU A 320 -6.34 16.97 16.19
N GLU A 321 -5.59 17.85 16.86
CA GLU A 321 -5.16 19.14 16.29
C GLU A 321 -4.18 18.97 15.13
N GLU A 322 -3.26 18.01 15.22
CA GLU A 322 -2.34 17.67 14.13
C GLU A 322 -3.09 17.04 12.95
N ALA A 323 -4.07 16.17 13.23
CA ALA A 323 -4.92 15.59 12.19
C ALA A 323 -5.72 16.68 11.46
N ASP A 324 -6.36 17.58 12.20
CA ASP A 324 -7.06 18.73 11.66
C ASP A 324 -6.10 19.59 10.81
N ALA A 325 -4.90 19.89 11.31
CA ALA A 325 -3.92 20.71 10.59
C ALA A 325 -3.48 20.06 9.26
N ILE A 326 -3.25 18.75 9.24
CA ILE A 326 -2.92 18.00 8.02
C ILE A 326 -4.10 18.04 7.05
N GLU A 327 -5.31 17.78 7.51
CA GLU A 327 -6.50 17.80 6.64
C GLU A 327 -6.77 19.18 6.05
N HIS A 328 -6.60 20.25 6.84
CA HIS A 328 -6.71 21.63 6.34
C HIS A 328 -5.61 21.98 5.34
N LEU A 329 -4.37 21.53 5.58
CA LEU A 329 -3.26 21.71 4.64
C LEU A 329 -3.60 21.07 3.29
N LEU A 330 -4.06 19.81 3.31
CA LEU A 330 -4.42 19.07 2.11
C LEU A 330 -5.62 19.68 1.39
N ALA A 331 -6.66 20.09 2.14
CA ALA A 331 -7.83 20.75 1.59
C ALA A 331 -7.48 22.06 0.85
N ARG A 332 -6.56 22.87 1.40
CA ARG A 332 -6.10 24.10 0.73
C ARG A 332 -5.31 23.80 -0.55
N ALA A 333 -4.40 22.83 -0.52
CA ALA A 333 -3.62 22.45 -1.70
C ALA A 333 -4.51 21.84 -2.80
N ALA A 334 -5.53 21.05 -2.41
CA ALA A 334 -6.57 20.55 -3.29
C ALA A 334 -7.41 21.67 -3.91
N ALA A 335 -7.85 22.65 -3.12
CA ALA A 335 -8.62 23.79 -3.61
C ALA A 335 -7.82 24.67 -4.58
N ALA A 336 -6.49 24.70 -4.44
CA ALA A 336 -5.57 25.34 -5.38
C ALA A 336 -5.32 24.51 -6.66
N GLY A 337 -5.86 23.29 -6.75
CA GLY A 337 -5.75 22.41 -7.92
C GLY A 337 -4.39 21.74 -8.09
N SER A 338 -3.52 21.72 -7.06
CA SER A 338 -2.18 21.13 -7.19
C SER A 338 -2.12 19.64 -6.84
N ILE A 339 -3.00 19.19 -5.96
CA ILE A 339 -3.07 17.80 -5.50
C ILE A 339 -4.50 17.28 -5.44
N ARG A 340 -4.61 15.96 -5.37
CA ARG A 340 -5.80 15.24 -4.92
C ARG A 340 -5.43 14.46 -3.67
N TYR A 341 -6.37 14.28 -2.76
CA TYR A 341 -6.07 13.57 -1.53
C TYR A 341 -7.26 12.79 -0.99
N GLY A 342 -6.96 11.90 -0.07
CA GLY A 342 -7.94 11.31 0.82
C GLY A 342 -7.35 11.07 2.19
N THR A 343 -8.16 11.24 3.22
CA THR A 343 -7.81 10.91 4.60
C THR A 343 -8.83 9.99 5.23
N ALA A 344 -8.40 9.26 6.25
CA ALA A 344 -9.29 8.50 7.11
C ALA A 344 -8.71 8.40 8.52
N ARG A 345 -9.52 8.78 9.51
CA ARG A 345 -9.21 8.56 10.93
C ARG A 345 -9.64 7.17 11.37
N ALA A 346 -8.85 6.55 12.24
CA ALA A 346 -9.10 5.24 12.85
C ALA A 346 -8.74 5.25 14.33
N ASP A 347 -9.43 4.41 15.10
CA ASP A 347 -9.30 4.26 16.55
C ASP A 347 -8.15 3.34 16.97
N ALA A 348 -7.54 2.63 16.02
CA ALA A 348 -6.41 1.74 16.24
C ALA A 348 -5.63 1.50 14.93
N THR A 349 -4.42 0.97 15.07
CA THR A 349 -3.58 0.49 13.97
C THR A 349 -3.71 -1.03 13.86
N THR A 350 -3.99 -1.52 12.66
CA THR A 350 -3.94 -2.95 12.34
C THR A 350 -2.57 -3.29 11.76
N VAL A 351 -1.97 -4.36 12.26
CA VAL A 351 -0.70 -4.89 11.76
C VAL A 351 -0.93 -6.17 10.97
N THR A 352 -0.32 -6.29 9.81
CA THR A 352 -0.24 -7.53 9.03
C THR A 352 1.22 -7.89 8.83
N CYS A 353 1.66 -9.04 9.34
CA CYS A 353 3.10 -9.36 9.36
C CYS A 353 3.47 -10.25 8.18
N LEU A 354 4.58 -9.91 7.54
CA LEU A 354 5.36 -10.83 6.74
C LEU A 354 6.48 -11.37 7.63
N VAL A 355 6.22 -12.53 8.20
CA VAL A 355 7.15 -13.29 9.03
C VAL A 355 8.01 -14.12 8.08
N GLY A 356 9.13 -13.56 7.63
CA GLY A 356 10.18 -14.36 7.00
C GLY A 356 10.77 -15.38 7.99
N ASP A 357 12.06 -15.67 7.88
CA ASP A 357 12.70 -16.53 8.88
C ASP A 357 12.73 -15.81 10.25
N VAL A 358 11.91 -16.31 11.19
CA VAL A 358 11.82 -15.83 12.59
C VAL A 358 13.19 -15.84 13.26
N THR A 359 14.07 -16.76 12.87
CA THR A 359 15.42 -16.90 13.44
C THR A 359 16.42 -15.93 12.81
N ALA A 360 16.19 -15.51 11.56
CA ALA A 360 17.04 -14.53 10.87
C ALA A 360 16.66 -13.07 11.17
N ASP A 361 15.59 -12.84 11.95
CA ASP A 361 15.07 -11.51 12.26
C ASP A 361 14.70 -10.70 10.99
N ARG A 362 14.31 -11.39 9.91
CA ARG A 362 13.93 -10.83 8.61
C ARG A 362 12.42 -10.76 8.46
N HIS A 363 11.79 -9.93 9.29
CA HIS A 363 10.35 -9.70 9.26
C HIS A 363 10.05 -8.23 8.97
N VAL A 364 9.00 -7.99 8.20
CA VAL A 364 8.46 -6.66 7.95
C VAL A 364 6.98 -6.63 8.30
N HIS A 365 6.51 -5.47 8.73
CA HIS A 365 5.15 -5.29 9.23
C HIS A 365 4.43 -4.24 8.40
N PHE A 366 3.33 -4.64 7.80
CA PHE A 366 2.44 -3.73 7.12
C PHE A 366 1.47 -3.14 8.13
N VAL A 367 1.33 -1.82 8.12
CA VAL A 367 0.37 -1.12 8.98
C VAL A 367 -0.71 -0.44 8.15
N ASP A 368 -1.90 -0.41 8.74
CA ASP A 368 -3.08 0.27 8.24
C ASP A 368 -3.93 0.77 9.42
N GLY A 369 -4.79 1.75 9.21
CA GLY A 369 -5.83 2.10 10.18
C GLY A 369 -6.85 0.97 10.32
N ALA A 370 -7.37 0.76 11.52
CA ALA A 370 -8.46 -0.19 11.78
C ALA A 370 -9.66 0.10 10.86
N GLY A 371 -10.33 -0.97 10.41
CA GLY A 371 -11.43 -0.87 9.44
C GLY A 371 -11.00 -0.49 8.01
N LEU A 372 -9.79 -0.87 7.60
CA LEU A 372 -9.17 -0.53 6.30
C LEU A 372 -9.01 0.99 6.10
N GLY A 373 -8.24 1.64 6.97
CA GLY A 373 -8.03 3.08 6.94
C GLY A 373 -7.52 3.61 5.59
N PHE A 374 -6.52 2.95 5.00
CA PHE A 374 -6.00 3.28 3.67
C PHE A 374 -7.07 3.15 2.58
N TRP A 375 -7.86 2.08 2.62
CA TRP A 375 -8.94 1.90 1.67
C TRP A 375 -9.98 3.03 1.78
N ARG A 376 -10.37 3.41 3.01
CA ARG A 376 -11.31 4.52 3.25
C ARG A 376 -10.76 5.85 2.73
N ALA A 377 -9.47 6.12 2.93
CA ALA A 377 -8.79 7.27 2.34
C ALA A 377 -8.81 7.20 0.79
N SER A 378 -8.60 6.02 0.21
CA SER A 378 -8.69 5.80 -1.25
C SER A 378 -10.09 6.06 -1.81
N VAL A 379 -11.16 5.72 -1.07
CA VAL A 379 -12.53 6.06 -1.45
C VAL A 379 -12.73 7.56 -1.52
N MET A 380 -12.29 8.31 -0.52
CA MET A 380 -12.37 9.77 -0.52
C MET A 380 -11.64 10.36 -1.74
N LEU A 381 -10.42 9.89 -2.02
CA LEU A 381 -9.64 10.31 -3.18
C LEU A 381 -10.36 10.02 -4.51
N LYS A 382 -10.97 8.83 -4.67
CA LYS A 382 -11.75 8.45 -5.85
C LYS A 382 -12.99 9.34 -6.00
N ALA A 383 -13.69 9.64 -4.91
CA ALA A 383 -14.84 10.52 -4.93
C ALA A 383 -14.46 11.96 -5.35
N MET A 384 -13.28 12.44 -4.92
CA MET A 384 -12.73 13.73 -5.37
C MET A 384 -12.47 13.72 -6.89
N LYS A 385 -11.76 12.70 -7.39
CA LYS A 385 -11.51 12.51 -8.84
C LYS A 385 -12.81 12.51 -9.66
N ALA A 386 -13.83 11.79 -9.19
CA ALA A 386 -15.12 11.71 -9.86
C ALA A 386 -15.87 13.06 -9.90
N ARG A 387 -15.82 13.84 -8.80
CA ARG A 387 -16.43 15.17 -8.74
C ARG A 387 -15.75 16.16 -9.69
N GLU A 388 -14.43 16.12 -9.78
CA GLU A 388 -13.67 16.94 -10.72
C GLU A 388 -14.00 16.60 -12.18
N ALA A 389 -14.07 15.31 -12.52
CA ALA A 389 -14.45 14.86 -13.87
C ALA A 389 -15.85 15.38 -14.25
N ALA A 390 -16.83 15.23 -13.35
CA ALA A 390 -18.19 15.72 -13.56
C ALA A 390 -18.26 17.26 -13.69
N ALA A 391 -17.43 17.99 -12.93
CA ALA A 391 -17.35 19.45 -13.01
C ALA A 391 -16.71 19.92 -14.33
N GLY A 392 -15.70 19.21 -14.83
CA GLY A 392 -15.06 19.49 -16.12
C GLY A 392 -16.01 19.24 -17.31
N GLU A 393 -16.78 18.15 -17.27
CA GLU A 393 -17.79 17.84 -18.29
C GLU A 393 -18.96 18.83 -18.28
N GLY A 394 -19.43 19.22 -17.09
CA GLY A 394 -20.49 20.24 -16.94
C GLY A 394 -20.04 21.66 -17.30
N GLY A 395 -18.75 21.98 -17.12
CA GLY A 395 -18.13 23.23 -17.57
C GLY A 395 -18.04 23.32 -19.09
N ALA A 396 -17.55 22.26 -19.74
CA ALA A 396 -17.48 22.16 -21.20
C ALA A 396 -18.88 22.21 -21.85
N ALA A 397 -19.89 21.56 -21.25
CA ALA A 397 -21.28 21.64 -21.73
C ALA A 397 -21.87 23.06 -21.62
N ARG A 398 -21.56 23.79 -20.54
CA ARG A 398 -21.98 25.20 -20.36
C ARG A 398 -21.25 26.18 -21.28
N GLU A 399 -19.99 25.92 -21.60
CA GLU A 399 -19.23 26.72 -22.58
C GLU A 399 -19.75 26.53 -24.01
N LEU A 400 -20.18 25.30 -24.36
CA LEU A 400 -20.86 25.01 -25.63
C LEU A 400 -22.25 25.67 -25.72
N GLU A 401 -23.02 25.73 -24.64
CA GLU A 401 -24.30 26.46 -24.61
C GLU A 401 -24.12 27.98 -24.65
N ALA A 402 -23.06 28.52 -24.02
CA ALA A 402 -22.75 29.95 -24.06
C ALA A 402 -22.15 30.41 -25.40
N GLY A 403 -21.45 29.53 -26.13
CA GLY A 403 -20.91 29.80 -27.47
C GLY A 403 -21.92 29.70 -28.62
N GLY A 404 -23.14 29.20 -28.36
CA GLY A 404 -24.19 29.01 -29.37
C GLY A 404 -25.13 30.21 -29.57
N ALA A 405 -25.02 31.27 -28.76
CA ALA A 405 -25.82 32.47 -28.94
C ALA A 405 -25.21 33.36 -30.04
N LEU A 406 -25.70 33.19 -31.28
CA LEU A 406 -25.44 34.13 -32.37
C LEU A 406 -25.78 35.56 -31.89
N PRO A 407 -24.89 36.54 -32.09
CA PRO A 407 -25.20 37.92 -31.73
C PRO A 407 -26.37 38.41 -32.58
N VAL A 408 -27.44 38.84 -31.91
CA VAL A 408 -28.57 39.55 -32.52
C VAL A 408 -28.02 40.79 -33.21
N PRO A 409 -28.30 41.01 -34.52
CA PRO A 409 -27.73 42.13 -35.25
C PRO A 409 -28.27 43.45 -34.70
N VAL A 410 -27.36 44.34 -34.32
CA VAL A 410 -27.65 45.71 -33.91
C VAL A 410 -28.19 46.48 -35.13
N PRO A 411 -29.34 47.17 -35.04
CA PRO A 411 -29.88 47.93 -36.17
C PRO A 411 -29.01 49.16 -36.47
N ALA A 412 -28.66 49.33 -37.74
CA ALA A 412 -27.83 50.44 -38.22
C ALA A 412 -28.53 51.81 -38.03
N PRO A 413 -27.79 52.87 -37.67
CA PRO A 413 -28.37 54.21 -37.50
C PRO A 413 -28.72 54.86 -38.85
N ALA A 414 -29.89 55.49 -38.91
CA ALA A 414 -30.41 56.19 -40.09
C ALA A 414 -29.55 57.42 -40.47
N PRO A 415 -29.37 57.71 -41.77
CA PRO A 415 -28.58 58.86 -42.19
C PRO A 415 -29.34 60.18 -41.97
N ALA A 416 -28.65 61.14 -41.36
CA ALA A 416 -29.11 62.52 -41.18
C ALA A 416 -29.32 63.21 -42.54
N LYS A 417 -30.44 63.90 -42.71
CA LYS A 417 -30.70 64.85 -43.80
C LYS A 417 -30.35 66.28 -43.33
N PRO A 418 -29.92 67.16 -44.27
CA PRO A 418 -29.29 68.45 -43.96
C PRO A 418 -30.18 69.45 -43.25
#